data_AF-A0A847VEC2-F1
#
_entry.id   AF-A0A847VEC2-F1
#
_cell.length_a   1.000
_cell.length_b   1.000
_cell.length_c   1.000
_cell.angle_alpha   90.00
_cell.angle_beta   90.00
_cell.angle_gamma   90.00
#
_symmetry.space_group_name_H-M   'P 1'
#
loop_
_entity.id
_entity.type
_entity.pdbx_description
1 polymer ?
#
loop_
_entity_poly.entity_id
_entity_poly.type
_entity_poly.pdbx_seq_one_letter_code
_entity_poly.pdbx_strand_id
1 'polypeptide(L)' 'MSVLRIAAAEAIARLDSFERIIDARSESEFADDHLPGAVNWPVLTDAERARIGTAYKQVSPFDARKQGAVLV' A
#
# COMPACT_ATOMS: atom_id res chain seq x y z
N MET A 1 3.03 2.70 19.14
CA MET A 1 1.76 3.03 18.47
C MET A 1 0.92 1.77 18.38
N SER A 2 -0.36 1.84 18.74
CA SER A 2 -1.33 0.77 18.48
C SER A 2 -1.92 0.93 17.09
N VAL A 3 -2.12 -0.18 16.39
CA VAL A 3 -2.83 -0.22 15.11
C VAL A 3 -4.19 -0.86 15.34
N LEU A 4 -5.25 -0.17 14.93
CA LEU A 4 -6.61 -0.71 14.94
C LEU A 4 -6.89 -1.32 13.56
N ARG A 5 -7.15 -2.62 13.51
CA ARG A 5 -7.57 -3.32 12.30
C ARG A 5 -9.09 -3.39 12.29
N ILE A 6 -9.70 -3.00 11.17
CA ILE A 6 -11.14 -3.05 10.95
C ILE A 6 -11.43 -3.88 9.69
N ALA A 7 -12.63 -4.45 9.59
CA ALA A 7 -13.04 -5.15 8.37
C ALA A 7 -13.29 -4.15 7.23
N ALA A 8 -13.03 -4.55 5.99
CA ALA A 8 -13.24 -3.69 4.82
C ALA A 8 -14.69 -3.20 4.71
N ALA A 9 -15.68 -4.07 4.95
CA ALA A 9 -17.09 -3.70 4.94
C ALA A 9 -17.44 -2.64 6.00
N GLU A 10 -16.81 -2.74 7.19
CA GLU A 10 -16.98 -1.75 8.24
C GLU A 10 -16.32 -0.42 7.87
N ALA A 11 -15.12 -0.44 7.28
CA ALA A 11 -14.45 0.77 6.79
C ALA A 11 -15.30 1.50 5.74
N ILE A 12 -15.85 0.76 4.77
CA ILE A 12 -16.69 1.31 3.71
C ILE A 12 -17.99 1.91 4.27
N ALA A 13 -18.60 1.26 5.27
CA ALA A 13 -19.86 1.71 5.87
C ALA A 13 -19.77 3.06 6.60
N ARG A 14 -18.56 3.53 6.95
CA ARG A 14 -18.30 4.81 7.63
C ARG A 14 -17.10 5.53 7.04
N LEU A 15 -16.94 5.48 5.71
CA LEU A 15 -15.77 6.03 5.01
C LEU A 15 -15.60 7.54 5.27
N ASP A 16 -16.71 8.25 5.42
CA ASP A 16 -16.82 9.67 5.75
C ASP A 16 -16.41 10.02 7.20
N SER A 17 -16.36 9.03 8.10
CA SER A 17 -15.92 9.22 9.49
C SER A 17 -14.41 9.32 9.64
N PHE A 18 -13.65 8.97 8.61
CA PHE A 18 -12.18 9.07 8.62
C PHE A 18 -11.74 10.46 8.16
N GLU A 19 -10.87 11.10 8.93
CA GLU A 19 -10.28 12.39 8.56
C GLU A 19 -9.48 12.29 7.25
N ARG A 20 -8.77 11.18 7.06
CA ARG A 20 -7.96 10.94 5.87
C ARG A 20 -7.84 9.45 5.56
N ILE A 21 -7.93 9.15 4.27
CA ILE A 21 -7.69 7.82 3.73
C ILE A 21 -6.35 7.90 2.99
N ILE A 22 -5.38 7.13 3.44
CA ILE A 22 -4.05 7.07 2.83
C ILE A 22 -3.96 5.77 2.05
N ASP A 23 -3.78 5.86 0.74
CA ASP A 23 -3.48 4.73 -0.10
C ASP A 23 -1.96 4.55 -0.21
N ALA A 24 -1.47 3.43 0.33
CA ALA A 24 -0.06 3.08 0.40
C ALA A 24 0.44 2.29 -0.84
N ARG A 25 -0.43 2.00 -1.80
CA ARG A 25 -0.10 1.28 -3.05
C ARG A 25 0.72 2.17 -3.99
N SER A 26 1.26 1.58 -5.06
CA SER A 26 2.04 2.33 -6.05
C SER A 26 1.18 3.32 -6.82
N GLU A 27 1.82 4.26 -7.50
CA GLU A 27 1.17 5.37 -8.22
C GLU A 27 0.20 4.85 -9.29
N SER A 28 0.60 3.85 -10.07
CA SER A 28 -0.26 3.22 -11.08
C SER A 28 -1.44 2.47 -10.45
N GLU A 29 -1.23 1.74 -9.33
CA GLU A 29 -2.32 1.02 -8.64
C GLU A 29 -3.40 1.98 -8.11
N PHE A 30 -3.01 3.20 -7.71
CA PHE A 30 -3.93 4.26 -7.28
C PHE A 30 -4.61 4.96 -8.47
N ALA A 31 -3.86 5.21 -9.55
CA ALA A 31 -4.40 5.84 -10.76
C ALA A 31 -5.46 4.97 -11.45
N ASP A 32 -5.32 3.64 -11.36
CA ASP A 32 -6.28 2.68 -11.91
C ASP A 32 -7.63 2.71 -11.17
N ASP A 33 -7.62 2.69 -9.84
CA ASP A 33 -8.81 2.86 -8.99
C ASP A 33 -8.40 3.12 -7.53
N HIS A 34 -9.19 3.89 -6.79
CA HIS A 34 -8.97 4.16 -5.37
C HIS A 34 -10.26 4.58 -4.65
N LEU A 35 -10.25 4.49 -3.32
CA LEU A 35 -11.39 4.90 -2.51
C LEU A 35 -11.64 6.42 -2.63
N PRO A 36 -12.91 6.86 -2.67
CA PRO A 36 -13.24 8.28 -2.69
C PRO A 36 -12.56 9.06 -1.56
N GLY A 37 -11.93 10.18 -1.89
CA GLY A 37 -11.23 11.05 -0.94
C GLY A 37 -9.86 10.54 -0.47
N ALA A 38 -9.38 9.41 -1.00
CA ALA A 38 -8.05 8.92 -0.70
C ALA A 38 -6.95 9.79 -1.31
N VAL A 39 -5.81 9.87 -0.62
CA VAL A 39 -4.56 10.46 -1.12
C VAL A 39 -3.51 9.38 -1.23
N ASN A 40 -2.76 9.36 -2.33
CA ASN A 40 -1.73 8.34 -2.57
C ASN A 40 -0.39 8.75 -1.96
N TRP A 41 0.04 8.03 -0.92
CA TRP A 41 1.37 8.13 -0.33
C TRP A 41 2.07 6.78 -0.51
N PRO A 42 2.63 6.53 -1.71
CA PRO A 42 3.15 5.22 -2.07
C PRO A 42 4.31 4.83 -1.17
N VAL A 43 4.28 3.59 -0.66
CA VAL A 43 5.41 3.01 0.08
C VAL A 43 6.58 2.71 -0.86
N LEU A 44 6.28 2.32 -2.10
CA LEU A 44 7.25 2.11 -3.16
C LEU A 44 6.74 2.79 -4.43
N THR A 45 7.65 3.39 -5.20
CA THR A 45 7.34 3.84 -6.58
C THR A 45 6.95 2.64 -7.45
N ASP A 46 6.33 2.89 -8.61
CA ASP A 46 5.96 1.82 -9.56
C ASP A 46 7.18 0.94 -9.95
N ALA A 47 8.33 1.57 -10.19
CA ALA A 47 9.56 0.87 -10.55
C ALA A 47 10.09 -0.01 -9.41
N GLU A 48 10.05 0.48 -8.17
CA GLU A 48 10.46 -0.27 -6.99
C GLU A 48 9.47 -1.40 -6.67
N ARG A 49 8.17 -1.13 -6.78
CA ARG A 49 7.10 -2.12 -6.60
C ARG A 49 7.24 -3.28 -7.58
N ALA A 50 7.57 -3.01 -8.83
CA ALA A 50 7.82 -4.03 -9.85
C ALA A 50 9.10 -4.84 -9.55
N ARG A 51 10.20 -4.16 -9.18
CA ARG A 51 11.48 -4.81 -8.84
C ARG A 51 11.36 -5.71 -7.60
N ILE A 52 10.86 -5.16 -6.49
CA ILE A 52 10.71 -5.86 -5.21
C ILE A 52 9.65 -6.96 -5.32
N GLY A 53 8.53 -6.70 -5.99
CA GLY A 53 7.49 -7.71 -6.24
C GLY A 53 8.00 -8.91 -7.04
N THR A 54 8.79 -8.66 -8.08
CA THR A 54 9.44 -9.71 -8.88
C THR A 54 10.42 -10.51 -8.03
N ALA A 55 11.33 -9.84 -7.29
CA ALA A 55 12.28 -10.51 -6.40
C ALA A 55 11.58 -11.35 -5.33
N TYR A 56 10.48 -10.86 -4.75
CA TYR A 56 9.71 -11.58 -3.74
C TYR A 56 9.15 -12.90 -4.27
N LYS A 57 8.68 -12.91 -5.53
CA LYS A 57 8.07 -14.09 -6.15
C LYS A 57 9.09 -15.04 -6.77
N GLN A 58 10.10 -14.51 -7.44
CA GLN A 58 11.00 -15.30 -8.29
C GLN A 58 12.32 -15.68 -7.60
N VAL A 59 12.72 -14.94 -6.55
CA VAL A 59 14.01 -15.16 -5.87
C VAL A 59 13.79 -15.60 -4.44
N SER A 60 13.31 -14.71 -3.57
CA SER A 60 13.22 -14.96 -2.13
C SER A 60 12.35 -13.90 -1.45
N PRO A 61 11.25 -14.30 -0.78
CA PRO A 61 10.46 -13.39 0.05
C PRO A 61 11.28 -12.67 1.13
N PHE A 62 12.28 -13.34 1.69
CA PHE A 62 13.10 -12.78 2.76
C PHE A 62 14.03 -11.69 2.25
N ASP A 63 14.74 -11.94 1.15
CA ASP A 63 15.68 -10.97 0.59
C ASP A 63 14.96 -9.78 -0.02
N ALA A 64 13.83 -10.00 -0.69
CA ALA A 64 12.99 -8.92 -1.21
C ALA A 64 12.46 -8.01 -0.09
N ARG A 65 12.09 -8.56 1.08
CA ARG A 65 11.69 -7.75 2.25
C ARG A 65 12.84 -6.89 2.77
N LYS A 66 14.06 -7.43 2.83
CA LYS A 66 15.25 -6.64 3.21
C LYS A 66 15.54 -5.51 2.22
N GLN A 67 15.45 -5.81 0.93
CA GLN A 67 15.65 -4.82 -0.13
C GLN A 67 14.56 -3.74 -0.13
N GLY A 68 13.30 -4.09 0.14
CA GLY A 68 12.22 -3.11 0.27
C GLY A 68 12.36 -2.24 1.52
N ALA A 69 12.81 -2.81 2.64
CA ALA A 69 12.91 -2.10 3.91
C ALA A 69 13.97 -0.97 3.93
N VAL A 70 14.91 -0.93 2.98
CA VAL A 70 15.89 0.17 2.89
C VAL A 70 15.40 1.35 2.04
N LEU A 71 14.25 1.21 1.37
CA LEU A 71 13.66 2.23 0.52
C LEU A 71 12.67 3.13 1.29
N VAL A 72 12.38 2.81 2.55
CA VAL A 72 11.29 3.40 3.36
C VAL A 72 11.72 3.72 4.78
#